data_AF-A0A514XFD0-F1
#
_entry.id   AF-A0A514XFD0-F1
#
_cell.length_a   1.000
_cell.length_b   1.000
_cell.length_c   1.000
_cell.angle_alpha   90.00
_cell.angle_beta   90.00
_cell.angle_gamma   90.00
#
_symmetry.space_group_name_H-M   'P 1'
#
loop_
_entity.id
_entity.type
_entity.pdbx_description
1 polymer ?
#
loop_
_entity_poly.entity_id
_entity_poly.type
_entity_poly.pdbx_seq_one_letter_code
_entity_poly.pdbx_strand_id
1 'polypeptide(L)'
;MKLTTLLALFCLMFSLSAHSEEVIPMINDDPSTDKILDREMFDFVSKTLGNQLASHLYCTLKVRPGREVRKFSSGSEWVEFIEVDYDSSKLGGRITHFKIPMGAKYGLKKVENEWSGIGEDIKIQLSDRLSHWIRFVHDGRGQIVMLQLGNDLMTNPCARSLR
;
A
#
# COMPACT_ATOMS: atom_id res chain seq x y z
N MET A 1 -18.33 40.59 -65.72
CA MET A 1 -17.09 40.71 -64.92
C MET A 1 -17.35 41.58 -63.70
N LYS A 2 -17.50 40.97 -62.52
CA LYS A 2 -17.30 41.60 -61.21
C LYS A 2 -16.71 40.54 -60.29
N LEU A 3 -15.52 40.83 -59.78
CA LEU A 3 -14.73 40.05 -58.86
C LEU A 3 -14.93 40.67 -57.47
N THR A 4 -15.49 39.93 -56.52
CA THR A 4 -15.42 40.26 -55.09
C THR A 4 -15.35 38.99 -54.27
N THR A 5 -14.16 38.78 -53.74
CA THR A 5 -13.69 37.94 -52.65
C THR A 5 -14.64 37.90 -51.44
N LEU A 6 -14.87 36.73 -50.85
CA LEU A 6 -14.84 36.60 -49.39
C LEU A 6 -14.51 35.16 -48.94
N LEU A 7 -13.48 35.08 -48.12
CA LEU A 7 -13.03 33.97 -47.28
C LEU A 7 -14.13 33.50 -46.31
N ALA A 8 -14.22 32.18 -46.09
CA ALA A 8 -14.44 31.54 -44.78
C ALA A 8 -14.28 30.01 -44.97
N LEU A 9 -13.05 29.54 -45.19
CA LEU A 9 -12.31 28.79 -44.16
C LEU A 9 -12.84 29.05 -42.73
N PHE A 10 -13.53 28.09 -42.13
CA PHE A 10 -13.16 27.52 -40.83
C PHE A 10 -14.22 26.52 -40.35
N CYS A 11 -13.77 25.28 -40.13
CA CYS A 11 -14.15 24.42 -39.02
C CYS A 11 -15.56 24.62 -38.42
N LEU A 12 -16.58 24.06 -39.08
CA LEU A 12 -17.73 23.58 -38.33
C LEU A 12 -17.30 22.28 -37.64
N MET A 13 -16.76 22.53 -36.45
CA MET A 13 -16.38 21.61 -35.41
C MET A 13 -17.44 20.51 -35.31
N PHE A 14 -17.04 19.30 -35.71
CA PHE A 14 -17.56 18.09 -35.09
C PHE A 14 -17.18 18.17 -33.61
N SER A 15 -17.94 18.91 -32.81
CA SER A 15 -18.03 18.65 -31.38
C SER A 15 -18.87 17.38 -31.21
N LEU A 16 -18.31 16.26 -31.67
CA LEU A 16 -18.44 15.02 -30.93
C LEU A 16 -17.85 15.36 -29.57
N SER A 17 -18.74 15.69 -28.64
CA SER A 17 -18.46 15.52 -27.23
C SER A 17 -18.12 14.04 -27.05
N ALA A 18 -16.86 13.71 -27.30
CA ALA A 18 -16.19 12.67 -26.55
C ALA A 18 -16.31 13.15 -25.10
N HIS A 19 -17.41 12.76 -24.46
CA HIS A 19 -17.39 12.51 -23.04
C HIS A 19 -16.34 11.41 -22.92
N SER A 20 -15.09 11.85 -22.80
CA SER A 20 -14.13 11.17 -21.96
C SER A 20 -14.82 11.14 -20.60
N GLU A 21 -15.67 10.13 -20.41
CA GLU A 21 -15.65 9.43 -19.14
C GLU A 21 -14.19 9.06 -19.00
N GLU A 22 -13.46 9.92 -18.30
CA GLU A 22 -12.24 9.55 -17.62
C GLU A 22 -12.70 8.50 -16.61
N VAL A 23 -12.96 7.29 -17.12
CA VAL A 23 -12.89 6.07 -16.34
C VAL A 23 -11.43 6.06 -15.97
N ILE A 24 -11.08 6.78 -14.89
CA ILE A 24 -9.89 6.52 -14.12
C ILE A 24 -10.01 5.02 -13.90
N PRO A 25 -9.21 4.19 -14.56
CA PRO A 25 -9.35 2.78 -14.34
C PRO A 25 -9.04 2.65 -12.85
N MET A 26 -10.02 2.24 -12.06
CA MET A 26 -9.75 1.64 -10.76
C MET A 26 -9.02 0.35 -11.09
N ILE A 27 -7.78 0.44 -11.58
CA ILE A 27 -6.89 -0.68 -11.56
C ILE A 27 -6.60 -0.81 -10.08
N ASN A 28 -7.35 -1.72 -9.46
CA ASN A 28 -7.00 -2.31 -8.20
C ASN A 28 -5.74 -3.16 -8.46
N ASP A 29 -4.63 -2.49 -8.81
CA ASP A 29 -3.32 -3.05 -9.11
C ASP A 29 -2.66 -3.44 -7.78
N ASP A 30 -3.36 -4.16 -6.93
CA ASP A 30 -2.80 -4.60 -5.66
C ASP A 30 -1.47 -5.34 -5.93
N PRO A 31 -0.37 -5.02 -5.23
CA PRO A 31 0.93 -5.62 -5.53
C PRO A 31 0.86 -7.15 -5.44
N SER A 32 1.30 -7.85 -6.48
CA SER A 32 1.38 -9.31 -6.47
C SER A 32 2.32 -9.77 -5.36
N THR A 33 1.89 -10.68 -4.49
CA THR A 33 2.73 -11.22 -3.40
C THR A 33 3.48 -12.47 -3.85
N ASP A 34 4.35 -12.31 -4.85
CA ASP A 34 5.11 -13.39 -5.49
C ASP A 34 6.60 -13.40 -5.11
N LYS A 35 7.10 -12.34 -4.45
CA LYS A 35 8.47 -12.27 -3.95
C LYS A 35 8.58 -12.75 -2.50
N ILE A 36 9.79 -13.10 -2.07
CA ILE A 36 10.08 -13.58 -0.73
C ILE A 36 10.90 -12.53 0.00
N LEU A 37 10.50 -12.18 1.24
CA LEU A 37 11.24 -11.24 2.09
C LEU A 37 12.61 -11.82 2.45
N ASP A 38 13.62 -11.40 1.70
CA ASP A 38 15.04 -11.62 1.99
C ASP A 38 15.56 -10.63 3.05
N ARG A 39 16.86 -10.71 3.37
CA ARG A 39 17.44 -9.89 4.43
C ARG A 39 17.36 -8.39 4.14
N GLU A 40 17.68 -7.98 2.91
CA GLU A 40 17.70 -6.57 2.52
C GLU A 40 16.29 -5.97 2.58
N MET A 41 15.31 -6.65 1.99
CA MET A 41 13.93 -6.19 2.00
C MET A 41 13.33 -6.25 3.41
N PHE A 42 13.69 -7.25 4.22
CA PHE A 42 13.25 -7.35 5.61
C PHE A 42 13.74 -6.17 6.46
N ASP A 43 15.03 -5.82 6.35
CA ASP A 43 15.61 -4.67 7.05
C ASP A 43 14.96 -3.35 6.57
N PHE A 44 14.70 -3.23 5.27
CA PHE A 44 13.96 -2.10 4.71
C PHE A 44 12.54 -1.99 5.25
N VAL A 45 11.76 -3.08 5.24
CA VAL A 45 10.40 -3.12 5.78
C VAL A 45 10.40 -2.78 7.27
N SER A 46 11.31 -3.37 8.05
CA SER A 46 11.41 -3.08 9.49
C SER A 46 11.69 -1.61 9.76
N LYS A 47 12.58 -0.99 8.98
CA LYS A 47 12.89 0.44 9.08
C LYS A 47 11.71 1.31 8.69
N THR A 48 11.07 1.01 7.56
CA THR A 48 9.95 1.80 7.04
C THR A 48 8.72 1.72 7.94
N LEU A 49 8.36 0.53 8.43
CA LEU A 49 7.29 0.36 9.42
C LEU A 49 7.62 1.04 10.76
N GLY A 50 8.90 1.09 11.13
CA GLY A 50 9.36 1.80 12.32
C GLY A 50 9.39 3.33 12.21
N ASN A 51 9.14 3.89 11.02
CA ASN A 51 9.14 5.34 10.81
C ASN A 51 7.83 6.00 11.25
N GLN A 52 7.85 7.34 11.25
CA GLN A 52 6.69 8.15 11.58
C GLN A 52 5.56 7.97 10.55
N LEU A 53 4.34 7.80 11.05
CA LEU A 53 3.11 7.86 10.24
C LEU A 53 2.82 9.31 9.83
N ALA A 54 2.29 9.51 8.63
CA ALA A 54 1.80 10.81 8.20
C ALA A 54 0.70 11.33 9.15
N SER A 55 0.62 12.65 9.31
CA SER A 55 -0.25 13.30 10.31
C SER A 55 -1.74 13.06 10.08
N HIS A 56 -2.14 12.71 8.86
CA HIS A 56 -3.53 12.36 8.52
C HIS A 56 -3.92 10.92 8.88
N LEU A 57 -2.97 10.10 9.33
CA LEU A 57 -3.20 8.73 9.78
C LEU A 57 -3.56 8.72 11.27
N TYR A 58 -4.74 8.18 11.61
CA TYR A 58 -5.28 8.18 12.98
C TYR A 58 -5.05 6.87 13.76
N CYS A 59 -4.33 5.93 13.18
CA CYS A 59 -3.87 4.72 13.87
C CYS A 59 -2.53 4.96 14.56
N THR A 60 -2.09 4.01 15.39
CA THR A 60 -0.70 3.94 15.84
C THR A 60 -0.06 2.62 15.43
N LEU A 61 1.24 2.66 15.20
CA LEU A 61 2.05 1.52 14.82
C LEU A 61 3.28 1.48 15.72
N LYS A 62 3.52 0.33 16.37
CA LYS A 62 4.79 0.07 17.07
C LYS A 62 5.42 -1.17 16.46
N VAL A 63 6.71 -1.07 16.14
CA VAL A 63 7.44 -2.08 15.39
C VAL A 63 8.70 -2.45 16.16
N ARG A 64 8.95 -3.75 16.31
CA ARG A 64 10.12 -4.28 17.02
C ARG A 64 10.71 -5.48 16.27
N PRO A 65 11.99 -5.48 15.88
CA PRO A 65 12.64 -6.69 15.39
C PRO A 65 12.80 -7.70 16.53
N GLY A 66 12.64 -8.98 16.22
CA GLY A 66 12.71 -10.07 17.19
C GLY A 66 13.25 -11.35 16.58
N ARG A 67 13.57 -12.30 17.45
CA ARG A 67 14.03 -13.64 17.08
C ARG A 67 13.45 -14.69 18.03
N GLU A 68 13.08 -15.83 17.49
CA GLU A 68 12.59 -16.97 18.29
C GLU A 68 13.15 -18.28 17.75
N VAL A 69 13.28 -19.28 18.62
CA VAL A 69 13.61 -20.65 18.20
C VAL A 69 12.34 -21.34 17.76
N ARG A 70 12.30 -21.83 16.52
CA ARG A 70 11.22 -22.67 16.00
C ARG A 70 11.70 -24.11 15.81
N LYS A 71 10.79 -25.05 16.10
CA LYS A 71 11.01 -26.48 15.86
C LYS A 71 10.40 -26.86 14.51
N PHE A 72 11.22 -27.39 13.64
CA PHE A 72 10.86 -27.97 12.35
C PHE A 72 11.13 -29.48 12.38
N SER A 73 10.69 -30.19 11.33
CA SER A 73 11.02 -31.62 11.17
C SER A 73 12.53 -31.85 10.99
N SER A 74 13.27 -30.84 10.51
CA SER A 74 14.73 -30.84 10.34
C SER A 74 15.52 -30.58 11.63
N GLY A 75 14.90 -29.98 12.66
CA GLY A 75 15.59 -29.55 13.87
C GLY A 75 15.05 -28.25 14.45
N SER A 76 15.81 -27.62 15.34
CA SER A 76 15.48 -26.30 15.90
C SER A 76 16.31 -25.22 15.22
N GLU A 77 15.65 -24.17 14.75
CA GLU A 77 16.29 -23.09 14.01
C GLU A 77 15.86 -21.73 14.56
N TRP A 78 16.76 -20.75 14.51
CA TRP A 78 16.44 -19.36 14.84
C TRP A 78 15.71 -18.71 13.67
N VAL A 79 14.57 -18.08 13.96
CA VAL A 79 13.77 -17.35 12.97
C VAL A 79 13.66 -15.89 13.40
N GLU A 80 14.03 -15.00 12.49
CA GLU A 80 13.86 -13.55 12.66
C GLU A 80 12.45 -13.12 12.22
N PHE A 81 11.89 -12.15 12.93
CA PHE A 81 10.58 -11.59 12.64
C PHE A 81 10.47 -10.11 13.02
N ILE A 82 9.52 -9.42 12.43
CA ILE A 82 9.10 -8.06 12.81
C ILE A 82 7.81 -8.20 13.61
N GLU A 83 7.85 -7.86 14.90
CA GLU A 83 6.65 -7.69 15.73
C GLU A 83 6.00 -6.35 15.42
N VAL A 84 4.70 -6.38 15.16
CA VAL A 84 3.90 -5.20 14.82
C VAL A 84 2.68 -5.14 15.73
N ASP A 85 2.59 -4.03 16.48
CA ASP A 85 1.42 -3.65 17.26
C ASP A 85 0.69 -2.52 16.51
N TYR A 86 -0.47 -2.83 15.94
CA TYR A 86 -1.30 -1.90 15.17
C TYR A 86 -2.57 -1.54 15.95
N ASP A 87 -2.76 -0.26 16.26
CA ASP A 87 -3.93 0.23 16.98
C ASP A 87 -4.78 1.15 16.10
N SER A 88 -5.97 0.68 15.77
CA SER A 88 -7.01 1.39 15.02
C SER A 88 -8.26 1.67 15.87
N SER A 89 -8.18 1.51 17.19
CA SER A 89 -9.33 1.63 18.11
C SER A 89 -10.04 2.99 18.03
N LYS A 90 -9.29 4.08 17.76
CA LYS A 90 -9.83 5.43 17.55
C LYS A 90 -10.75 5.55 16.32
N LEU A 91 -10.70 4.57 15.41
CA LEU A 91 -11.49 4.48 14.19
C LEU A 91 -12.59 3.40 14.30
N GLY A 92 -12.84 2.86 15.50
CA GLY A 92 -13.76 1.73 15.69
C GLY A 92 -13.16 0.36 15.37
N GLY A 93 -11.87 0.30 15.06
CA GLY A 93 -11.12 -0.94 14.86
C GLY A 93 -10.71 -1.62 16.17
N ARG A 94 -9.75 -2.53 16.07
CA ARG A 94 -9.18 -3.27 17.23
C ARG A 94 -7.66 -3.12 17.24
N ILE A 95 -7.09 -3.28 18.43
CA ILE A 95 -5.65 -3.47 18.57
C ILE A 95 -5.31 -4.86 18.01
N THR A 96 -4.39 -4.90 17.05
CA THR A 96 -3.98 -6.13 16.38
C THR A 96 -2.48 -6.32 16.55
N HIS A 97 -2.10 -7.53 16.93
CA HIS A 97 -0.72 -7.94 17.14
C HIS A 97 -0.38 -9.02 16.13
N PHE A 98 0.70 -8.83 15.37
CA PHE A 98 1.15 -9.84 14.41
C PHE A 98 2.67 -9.83 14.24
N LYS A 99 3.17 -10.91 13.65
CA LYS A 99 4.59 -11.11 13.35
C LYS A 99 4.76 -11.29 11.85
N ILE A 100 5.66 -10.52 11.24
CA ILE A 100 6.10 -10.70 9.86
C ILE A 100 7.41 -11.50 9.91
N PRO A 101 7.41 -12.81 9.59
CA PRO A 101 8.64 -13.58 9.58
C PRO A 101 9.50 -13.24 8.36
N MET A 102 10.82 -13.41 8.47
CA MET A 102 11.66 -13.55 7.29
C MET A 102 11.12 -14.68 6.41
N GLY A 103 11.21 -14.51 5.08
CA GLY A 103 10.65 -15.45 4.12
C GLY A 103 9.14 -15.32 3.88
N ALA A 104 8.44 -14.38 4.52
CA ALA A 104 7.05 -14.07 4.15
C ALA A 104 6.96 -13.54 2.72
N LYS A 105 5.81 -13.75 2.08
CA LYS A 105 5.57 -13.29 0.72
C LYS A 105 5.28 -11.81 0.69
N TYR A 106 5.83 -11.09 -0.28
CA TYR A 106 5.55 -9.67 -0.47
C TYR A 106 5.44 -9.29 -1.93
N GLY A 107 4.78 -8.16 -2.17
CA GLY A 107 4.70 -7.45 -3.42
C GLY A 107 5.09 -6.00 -3.23
N LEU A 108 5.70 -5.41 -4.24
CA LEU A 108 6.05 -3.99 -4.28
C LEU A 108 5.75 -3.44 -5.67
N LYS A 109 5.15 -2.25 -5.72
CA LYS A 109 5.00 -1.48 -6.95
C LYS A 109 5.20 0.01 -6.66
N LYS A 110 5.59 0.78 -7.66
CA LYS A 110 5.56 2.24 -7.58
C LYS A 110 4.14 2.72 -7.78
N VAL A 111 3.72 3.70 -6.98
CA VAL A 111 2.41 4.34 -7.08
C VAL A 111 2.54 5.85 -7.00
N GLU A 112 1.66 6.55 -7.69
CA GLU A 112 1.43 7.97 -7.41
C GLU A 112 0.33 8.09 -6.36
N ASN A 113 0.57 8.90 -5.33
CA ASN A 113 -0.40 9.17 -4.27
C ASN A 113 -0.59 10.68 -4.08
N GLU A 114 -1.80 11.07 -3.69
CA GLU A 114 -2.21 12.46 -3.56
C GLU A 114 -1.47 13.26 -2.47
N TRP A 115 -0.85 12.58 -1.50
CA TRP A 115 -0.20 13.23 -0.35
C TRP A 115 1.26 13.59 -0.58
N SER A 116 1.97 12.77 -1.35
CA SER A 116 3.43 12.86 -1.45
C SER A 116 3.99 12.68 -2.86
N GLY A 117 3.13 12.44 -3.86
CA GLY A 117 3.55 12.16 -5.23
C GLY A 117 3.97 10.70 -5.39
N ILE A 118 5.14 10.45 -5.98
CA ILE A 118 5.61 9.09 -6.27
C ILE A 118 6.10 8.40 -4.98
N GLY A 119 5.52 7.25 -4.66
CA GLY A 119 5.89 6.38 -3.55
C GLY A 119 5.95 4.92 -3.95
N GLU A 120 6.15 4.03 -2.97
CA GLU A 120 6.10 2.58 -3.18
C GLU A 120 5.01 1.97 -2.29
N ASP A 121 4.17 1.14 -2.92
CA ASP A 121 3.08 0.40 -2.32
C ASP A 121 3.52 -1.04 -2.09
N ILE A 122 3.52 -1.46 -0.83
CA ILE A 122 4.07 -2.71 -0.38
C ILE A 122 2.98 -3.50 0.30
N LYS A 123 2.74 -4.72 -0.17
CA LYS A 123 1.83 -5.68 0.44
C LYS A 123 2.62 -6.89 0.93
N ILE A 124 2.42 -7.29 2.17
CA ILE A 124 3.06 -8.46 2.78
C ILE A 124 1.97 -9.40 3.24
N GLN A 125 2.04 -10.65 2.79
CA GLN A 125 1.13 -11.70 3.21
C GLN A 125 1.69 -12.40 4.45
N LEU A 126 0.89 -12.44 5.51
CA LEU A 126 1.17 -13.17 6.73
C LEU A 126 0.82 -14.64 6.48
N SER A 127 1.75 -15.54 6.79
CA SER A 127 1.62 -16.98 6.56
C SER A 127 0.69 -17.65 7.59
N ASP A 128 -0.55 -17.16 7.71
CA ASP A 128 -1.57 -17.71 8.59
C ASP A 128 -2.78 -18.25 7.81
N ARG A 129 -3.70 -18.90 8.54
CA ARG A 129 -4.85 -19.61 7.95
C ARG A 129 -5.88 -18.70 7.29
N LEU A 130 -5.91 -17.42 7.64
CA LEU A 130 -6.89 -16.47 7.11
C LEU A 130 -6.27 -15.58 6.03
N SER A 131 -5.04 -15.87 5.61
CA SER A 131 -4.32 -15.10 4.60
C SER A 131 -4.21 -13.62 4.98
N HIS A 132 -3.99 -13.30 6.26
CA HIS A 132 -3.87 -11.90 6.65
C HIS A 132 -2.75 -11.22 5.88
N TRP A 133 -2.87 -9.92 5.69
CA TRP A 133 -1.88 -9.12 4.99
C TRP A 133 -1.79 -7.73 5.63
N ILE A 134 -0.60 -7.14 5.55
CA ILE A 134 -0.36 -5.72 5.81
C ILE A 134 0.00 -5.06 4.49
N ARG A 135 -0.61 -3.91 4.21
CA ARG A 135 -0.29 -3.08 3.06
C ARG A 135 0.02 -1.68 3.51
N PHE A 136 1.09 -1.09 2.99
CA PHE A 136 1.45 0.29 3.29
C PHE A 136 2.08 0.98 2.08
N VAL A 137 1.90 2.30 2.02
CA VAL A 137 2.56 3.16 1.04
C VAL A 137 3.48 4.11 1.79
N HIS A 138 4.70 4.29 1.31
CA HIS A 138 5.62 5.33 1.81
C HIS A 138 6.01 6.34 0.72
N ASP A 139 6.33 7.55 1.16
CA ASP A 139 6.62 8.74 0.32
C ASP A 139 8.02 8.77 -0.32
N GLY A 140 8.71 7.62 -0.38
CA GLY A 140 10.13 7.55 -0.80
C GLY A 140 11.15 8.12 0.20
N ARG A 141 10.73 8.87 1.22
CA ARG A 141 11.56 9.30 2.37
C ARG A 141 11.38 8.41 3.59
N GLY A 142 10.43 7.48 3.51
CA GLY A 142 10.14 6.48 4.52
C GLY A 142 9.00 6.87 5.44
N GLN A 143 8.31 8.00 5.23
CA GLN A 143 7.09 8.32 5.95
C GLN A 143 5.94 7.49 5.38
N ILE A 144 5.17 6.84 6.25
CA ILE A 144 4.01 6.04 5.83
C ILE A 144 2.82 6.96 5.62
N VAL A 145 2.27 6.96 4.40
CA VAL A 145 1.13 7.81 4.00
C VAL A 145 -0.17 7.02 3.83
N MET A 146 -0.09 5.70 3.79
CA MET A 146 -1.23 4.79 3.83
C MET A 146 -0.82 3.52 4.56
N LEU A 147 -1.70 2.99 5.42
CA LEU A 147 -1.49 1.72 6.12
C LEU A 147 -2.82 0.98 6.23
N GLN A 148 -2.82 -0.31 5.94
CA GLN A 148 -4.00 -1.15 6.00
C GLN A 148 -3.59 -2.54 6.50
N LEU A 149 -4.43 -3.11 7.36
CA LEU A 149 -4.34 -4.51 7.76
C LEU A 149 -5.61 -5.21 7.29
N GLY A 150 -5.50 -6.39 6.70
CA GLY A 150 -6.68 -7.11 6.24
C GLY A 150 -6.45 -8.60 6.15
N ASN A 151 -7.45 -9.28 5.59
CA ASN A 151 -7.44 -10.69 5.25
C ASN A 151 -8.43 -10.93 4.09
N ASP A 152 -8.76 -12.19 3.82
CA ASP A 152 -9.69 -12.57 2.75
C ASP A 152 -11.14 -12.11 2.98
N LEU A 153 -11.48 -11.69 4.21
CA LEU A 153 -12.86 -11.35 4.62
C LEU A 153 -13.05 -9.86 4.90
N MET A 154 -12.03 -9.18 5.43
CA MET A 154 -12.14 -7.81 5.91
C MET A 154 -10.84 -7.03 5.78
N THR A 155 -11.01 -5.72 5.62
CA THR A 155 -9.92 -4.74 5.65
C THR A 155 -10.16 -3.75 6.78
N ASN A 156 -9.11 -3.46 7.52
CA ASN A 156 -9.05 -2.46 8.57
C ASN A 156 -8.08 -1.34 8.14
N PRO A 157 -8.60 -0.28 7.49
CA PRO A 157 -7.76 0.79 7.00
C PRO A 157 -7.37 1.76 8.10
N CYS A 158 -6.11 2.21 8.10
CA CYS A 158 -5.69 3.41 8.80
C CYS A 158 -6.10 4.64 7.96
N ALA A 159 -7.40 4.89 7.87
CA ALA A 159 -7.94 5.99 7.08
C ALA A 159 -8.40 7.16 7.96
N ARG A 160 -8.60 8.30 7.30
CA ARG A 160 -9.26 9.48 7.85
C ARG A 160 -10.59 9.08 8.50
N SER A 161 -10.80 9.45 9.75
CA SER A 161 -12.16 9.52 10.29
C SER A 161 -12.90 10.54 9.43
N LEU A 162 -13.86 10.07 8.62
CA LEU A 162 -14.83 10.93 7.96
C LEU A 162 -15.64 11.62 9.07
N ARG A 163 -15.20 12.80 9.47
CA ARG A 163 -16.04 13.79 10.14
C ARG A 163 -16.65 14.68 9.07
#